data_AF-A0A939NQ66-F1
#
_entry.id   AF-A0A939NQ66-F1
#
_cell.length_a   1.000
_cell.length_b   1.000
_cell.length_c   1.000
_cell.angle_alpha   90.00
_cell.angle_beta   90.00
_cell.angle_gamma   90.00
#
_symmetry.space_group_name_H-M   'P 1'
#
loop_
_entity.id
_entity.type
_entity.pdbx_description
1 polymer ?
#
loop_
_entity_poly.entity_id
_entity_poly.type
_entity_poly.pdbx_seq_one_letter_code
_entity_poly.pdbx_strand_id
1 'polypeptide(L)' 'MDDWLSALLANLEPAARSRMMRQLAQELRRTQQQNIRMQRNPDGSSYEPRRVTARSKKAVSNDRCLQNFAPQNT' A
#
# COMPACT_ATOMS: atom_id res chain seq x y z
N MET A 1 22.73 -8.76 23.26
CA MET A 1 21.95 -7.51 23.32
C MET A 1 20.52 -7.72 22.84
N ASP A 2 20.27 -8.66 21.92
CA ASP A 2 18.92 -8.93 21.41
C ASP A 2 17.99 -9.64 22.42
N ASP A 3 18.53 -10.34 23.42
CA ASP A 3 17.75 -11.15 24.35
C ASP A 3 16.86 -10.32 25.28
N TRP A 4 17.36 -9.18 25.77
CA TRP A 4 16.58 -8.33 26.69
C TRP A 4 15.48 -7.56 25.95
N LEU A 5 15.74 -7.16 24.69
CA LEU A 5 14.74 -6.53 23.83
C LEU A 5 13.67 -7.54 23.41
N SER A 6 14.07 -8.76 23.09
CA SER A 6 13.16 -9.87 22.79
C SER A 6 12.29 -10.23 23.99
N ALA A 7 12.86 -10.24 25.21
CA ALA A 7 12.11 -10.45 26.44
C ALA A 7 11.09 -9.33 26.70
N LEU A 8 11.48 -8.06 26.49
CA LEU A 8 10.55 -6.92 26.63
C LEU A 8 9.41 -7.01 25.61
N LEU A 9 9.71 -7.37 24.36
CA LEU A 9 8.72 -7.57 23.31
C LEU A 9 7.81 -8.78 23.58
N ALA A 10 8.34 -9.86 24.18
CA ALA A 10 7.57 -11.02 24.60
C ALA A 10 6.60 -10.71 25.76
N ASN A 11 6.98 -9.78 26.65
CA ASN A 11 6.13 -9.30 27.74
C ASN A 11 5.06 -8.28 27.28
N LEU A 12 5.16 -7.76 26.06
CA LEU A 12 4.08 -6.95 25.49
C LEU A 12 2.90 -7.87 25.16
N GLU A 13 1.76 -7.64 25.82
CA GLU A 13 0.53 -8.41 25.58
C GLU A 13 0.24 -8.49 24.07
N PRO A 14 -0.19 -9.66 23.54
CA PRO A 14 -0.51 -9.81 22.11
C PRO A 14 -1.43 -8.73 21.55
N ALA A 15 -2.33 -8.19 22.39
CA ALA A 15 -3.20 -7.06 22.06
C ALA A 15 -2.43 -5.75 21.82
N ALA A 16 -1.46 -5.40 22.67
CA ALA A 16 -0.63 -4.21 22.54
C ALA A 16 0.24 -4.27 21.28
N ARG A 17 0.84 -5.43 20.99
CA ARG A 17 1.63 -5.63 19.76
C ARG A 17 0.77 -5.45 18.51
N SER A 18 -0.42 -6.04 18.51
CA SER A 18 -1.38 -5.90 17.40
C SER A 18 -1.82 -4.45 17.19
N ARG A 19 -2.06 -3.70 18.28
CA ARG A 19 -2.43 -2.28 18.23
C ARG A 19 -1.32 -1.44 17.62
N MET A 20 -0.08 -1.61 18.08
CA MET A 20 1.09 -0.90 17.57
C MET A 20 1.29 -1.18 16.07
N MET A 21 1.28 -2.46 15.66
CA MET A 21 1.45 -2.82 14.25
C MET A 21 0.34 -2.27 13.36
N ARG A 22 -0.90 -2.22 13.85
CA ARG A 22 -2.01 -1.57 13.13
C ARG A 22 -1.79 -0.09 12.93
N GLN A 23 -1.26 0.62 13.94
CA GLN A 23 -0.95 2.05 13.82
C GLN A 23 0.14 2.29 12.79
N LEU A 24 1.25 1.53 12.86
CA LEU A 24 2.35 1.61 11.90
C LEU A 24 1.88 1.33 10.46
N ALA A 25 1.09 0.27 10.26
CA ALA A 25 0.55 -0.06 8.94
C ALA A 25 -0.37 1.02 8.38
N GLN A 26 -1.15 1.70 9.23
CA GLN A 26 -2.02 2.81 8.82
C GLN A 26 -1.20 4.01 8.36
N GLU A 27 -0.15 4.36 9.11
CA GLU A 27 0.75 5.45 8.75
C GLU A 27 1.48 5.16 7.44
N LEU A 28 2.07 3.97 7.31
CA LEU A 28 2.73 3.53 6.08
C LEU A 28 1.78 3.63 4.87
N ARG A 29 0.52 3.19 5.03
CA ARG A 29 -0.48 3.29 3.96
C ARG A 29 -0.77 4.74 3.59
N ARG A 30 -0.88 5.65 4.56
CA ARG A 30 -1.11 7.09 4.31
C ARG A 30 0.06 7.70 3.54
N THR A 31 1.28 7.47 3.98
CA THR A 31 2.50 7.95 3.31
C THR A 31 2.59 7.39 1.89
N GLN A 32 2.35 6.09 1.70
CA GLN A 32 2.36 5.47 0.37
C GLN A 32 1.28 6.06 -0.55
N GLN A 33 0.09 6.33 -0.05
CA GLN A 33 -0.97 6.97 -0.84
C GLN A 33 -0.59 8.40 -1.25
N GLN A 34 0.05 9.17 -0.37
CA GLN A 34 0.56 10.49 -0.71
C GLN A 34 1.64 10.41 -1.80
N ASN A 35 2.60 9.50 -1.66
CA ASN A 35 3.66 9.29 -2.65
C ASN A 35 3.10 8.90 -4.02
N ILE A 36 2.14 7.97 -4.06
CA ILE A 36 1.46 7.55 -5.30
C ILE A 36 0.73 8.73 -5.96
N ARG A 37 0.08 9.61 -5.17
CA ARG A 37 -0.60 10.80 -5.71
C ARG A 37 0.37 11.79 -6.35
N MET A 38 1.58 11.89 -5.83
CA MET A 38 2.62 12.79 -6.36
C MET A 38 3.42 12.16 -7.51
N GLN A 39 3.28 10.86 -7.74
CA GLN A 39 4.04 10.13 -8.74
C GLN A 39 3.65 10.55 -10.17
N ARG A 40 4.66 10.67 -11.02
CA ARG A 40 4.54 10.87 -12.47
C ARG A 40 5.19 9.70 -13.20
N ASN A 41 4.68 9.40 -14.38
CA ASN A 41 5.28 8.44 -15.29
C ASN A 41 6.56 9.05 -15.93
N PRO A 42 7.47 8.24 -16.48
CA PRO A 42 8.68 8.75 -17.15
C PRO A 42 8.40 9.65 -18.36
N ASP A 43 7.21 9.55 -18.95
CA ASP A 43 6.70 10.43 -20.01
C ASP A 43 6.10 11.75 -19.47
N GLY A 44 6.12 11.98 -18.15
CA GLY A 44 5.58 13.16 -17.47
C GLY A 44 4.07 13.12 -17.20
N SER A 45 3.35 12.11 -17.70
CA SER A 45 1.92 11.95 -17.44
C SER A 45 1.64 11.63 -15.96
N SER A 46 0.43 11.91 -15.48
CA SER A 46 0.02 11.57 -14.10
C SER A 46 -0.09 10.06 -13.89
N TYR A 47 0.33 9.57 -12.72
CA TYR A 47 0.15 8.16 -12.35
C TYR A 47 -1.34 7.79 -12.21
N GLU A 48 -1.79 6.75 -12.92
CA GLU A 48 -3.17 6.27 -12.86
C GLU A 48 -3.43 5.38 -11.62
N PRO A 49 -4.50 5.65 -10.84
CA PRO A 49 -4.86 4.79 -9.71
C PRO A 49 -5.17 3.34 -10.13
N ARG A 50 -4.66 2.37 -9.36
CA ARG A 50 -4.92 0.94 -9.56
C ARG A 50 -6.44 0.63 -9.49
N ARG A 51 -6.98 -0.06 -10.49
CA ARG A 51 -8.35 -0.60 -10.48
C ARG A 51 -8.57 -1.51 -9.27
N VAL A 52 -9.56 -1.20 -8.43
CA VAL A 52 -10.00 -2.10 -7.35
C VAL A 52 -10.85 -3.21 -7.95
N THR A 53 -10.41 -4.47 -7.81
CA THR A 53 -11.19 -5.63 -8.27
C THR A 53 -12.31 -5.94 -7.27
N ALA A 54 -13.47 -6.34 -7.82
CA ALA A 54 -14.78 -6.37 -7.18
C ALA A 54 -14.99 -7.41 -6.05
N ARG A 55 -13.95 -7.80 -5.30
CA ARG A 55 -14.18 -8.37 -3.95
C ARG A 55 -14.52 -7.30 -2.91
N SER A 56 -14.48 -6.03 -3.29
CA SER A 56 -15.02 -4.90 -2.52
C SER A 56 -16.04 -4.13 -3.34
N LYS A 57 -17.30 -4.57 -3.22
CA LYS A 57 -18.58 -3.87 -3.38
C LYS A 57 -18.59 -2.54 -4.18
N LYS A 58 -19.08 -2.64 -5.43
CA LYS A 58 -19.86 -1.69 -6.26
C LYS A 58 -19.70 -0.17 -5.98
N ALA A 59 -18.99 0.53 -6.86
CA ALA A 59 -19.48 1.73 -7.55
C ALA A 59 -18.50 2.18 -8.67
N VAL A 60 -19.06 2.38 -9.86
CA VAL A 60 -18.54 3.09 -11.06
C VAL A 60 -17.44 2.39 -11.90
N SER A 61 -17.92 1.83 -13.00
CA SER A 61 -17.20 1.43 -14.21
C SER A 61 -16.50 2.60 -14.92
N ASN A 62 -15.25 2.39 -15.34
CA ASN A 62 -14.86 2.75 -16.71
C ASN A 62 -13.78 1.76 -17.21
N ASP A 63 -14.04 1.22 -18.39
CA ASP A 63 -13.28 0.15 -19.03
C ASP A 63 -12.24 0.73 -19.97
N ARG A 64 -11.04 1.05 -19.46
CA ARG A 64 -9.85 1.24 -20.30
C ARG A 64 -8.51 1.27 -19.56
N CYS A 65 -8.31 0.47 -18.51
CA CYS A 65 -7.00 0.42 -17.82
C CYS A 65 -6.30 -0.94 -17.98
N LEU A 66 -6.71 -1.74 -18.99
CA LEU A 66 -6.03 -3.00 -19.37
C LEU A 66 -5.79 -3.14 -20.88
N GLN A 67 -5.66 -2.03 -21.62
CA GLN A 67 -5.34 -2.10 -23.05
C GLN A 67 -3.97 -1.53 -23.42
N ASN A 68 -3.23 -0.88 -22.51
CA ASN A 68 -1.98 -0.19 -22.87
C ASN A 68 -0.75 -0.56 -22.00
N PHE A 69 -0.62 -1.82 -21.59
CA PHE A 69 0.70 -2.37 -21.28
C PHE A 69 1.12 -3.27 -22.45
N ALA A 70 1.44 -2.64 -23.59
CA ALA A 70 2.22 -3.32 -24.62
C ALA A 70 3.66 -3.50 -24.09
N PRO A 71 4.28 -4.68 -24.23
CA PRO A 71 5.71 -4.80 -24.01
C PRO A 71 6.42 -4.05 -25.15
N GLN A 72 7.03 -2.91 -24.86
CA GLN A 72 8.03 -2.37 -25.78
C GLN A 72 9.30 -3.19 -25.58
N ASN A 73 9.42 -4.23 -26.39
CA ASN A 73 10.64 -4.99 -26.56
C ASN A 73 11.62 -4.14 -27.38
N THR A 74 12.65 -3.61 -26.72
CA THR A 74 14.04 -3.53 -27.21
C THR A 74 14.96 -3.16 -26.04
#